data_AF-A0A9P6B1Q9-F1
#
_entry.id   AF-A0A9P6B1Q9-F1
#
_cell.length_a   1.000
_cell.length_b   1.000
_cell.length_c   1.000
_cell.angle_alpha   90.00
_cell.angle_beta   90.00
_cell.angle_gamma   90.00
#
_symmetry.space_group_name_H-M   'P 1'
#
loop_
_entity.id
_entity.type
_entity.pdbx_description
1 polymer ?
#
loop_
_entity_poly.entity_id
_entity_poly.type
_entity_poly.pdbx_seq_one_letter_code
_entity_poly.pdbx_strand_id
1 'polypeptide(L)'
;MVPQQFSIRYQHGITGGFAPPTPNLIHILSRTIDAPDKVMVMSQTRLDGTPSLSPAKTKSLDVTTERTEGMVNELQKILEELPFEIPTGSTPDVYGMDQSIMLIVDNNVVWANAGPQGCSPGPSGIQPTAEHQKRFREAVVIIEKLVTQSQ
;
A
#
# COMPACT_ATOMS: atom_id res chain seq x y z
N MET A 1 9.11 -10.45 -13.81
CA MET A 1 7.91 -11.29 -13.96
C MET A 1 7.08 -11.05 -12.73
N VAL A 2 5.80 -10.68 -12.90
CA VAL A 2 4.91 -10.42 -11.75
C VAL A 2 4.67 -11.75 -11.01
N PRO A 3 4.82 -11.80 -9.67
CA PRO A 3 4.48 -12.97 -8.86
C PRO A 3 3.09 -13.48 -9.17
N GLN A 4 2.92 -14.80 -9.18
CA GLN A 4 1.62 -15.44 -9.40
C GLN A 4 0.64 -15.13 -8.27
N GLN A 5 1.16 -14.79 -7.08
CA GLN A 5 0.38 -14.45 -5.91
C GLN A 5 0.99 -13.27 -5.16
N PHE A 6 0.22 -12.19 -5.01
CA PHE A 6 0.62 -11.06 -4.19
C PHE A 6 -0.60 -10.30 -3.64
N SER A 7 -0.39 -9.52 -2.60
CA SER A 7 -1.36 -8.56 -2.07
C SER A 7 -0.63 -7.27 -1.68
N ILE A 8 -1.14 -6.14 -2.17
CA ILE A 8 -0.65 -4.80 -1.84
C ILE A 8 -1.80 -4.06 -1.17
N ARG A 9 -1.60 -3.66 0.08
CA ARG A 9 -2.54 -2.84 0.83
C ARG A 9 -1.97 -1.43 0.97
N TYR A 10 -2.64 -0.46 0.37
CA TYR A 10 -2.38 0.95 0.54
C TYR A 10 -3.43 1.59 1.45
N GLN A 11 -2.98 2.42 2.38
CA GLN A 11 -3.81 3.13 3.34
C GLN A 11 -3.37 4.58 3.46
N HIS A 12 -4.32 5.51 3.48
CA HIS A 12 -4.12 6.90 3.88
C HIS A 12 -4.84 7.19 5.20
N GLY A 13 -4.26 7.99 6.08
CA GLY A 13 -4.72 8.16 7.45
C GLY A 13 -4.12 7.12 8.39
N ILE A 14 -2.79 7.14 8.53
CA ILE A 14 -2.02 6.28 9.45
C ILE A 14 -1.43 7.07 10.62
N THR A 15 -1.41 8.39 10.52
CA THR A 15 -1.02 9.29 11.59
C THR A 15 -2.18 9.44 12.56
N GLY A 16 -1.89 9.12 13.82
CA GLY A 16 -2.80 9.29 14.94
C GLY A 16 -2.06 9.98 16.07
N GLY A 17 -2.78 10.80 16.83
CA GLY A 17 -2.29 11.32 18.10
C GLY A 17 -2.46 10.27 19.19
N PHE A 18 -3.23 10.62 20.22
CA PHE A 18 -3.58 9.70 21.30
C PHE A 18 -4.60 8.62 20.90
N ALA A 19 -5.47 8.90 19.92
CA ALA A 19 -6.42 7.94 19.40
C ALA A 19 -5.81 7.15 18.22
N PRO A 20 -6.18 5.86 18.04
CA PRO A 20 -5.78 5.09 16.88
C PRO A 20 -6.08 5.82 15.57
N PRO A 21 -5.21 5.70 14.56
CA PRO A 21 -5.42 6.36 13.29
C PRO A 21 -6.73 5.89 12.67
N THR A 22 -7.47 6.84 12.11
CA THR A 22 -8.76 6.57 11.47
C THR A 22 -8.58 6.72 9.96
N PRO A 23 -8.55 5.61 9.18
CA PRO A 23 -8.19 5.67 7.77
C PRO A 23 -9.19 6.45 6.94
N ASN A 24 -8.69 7.27 6.02
CA ASN A 24 -9.50 7.98 5.04
C ASN A 24 -9.70 7.14 3.76
N LEU A 25 -8.74 6.26 3.47
CA LEU A 25 -8.67 5.50 2.23
C LEU A 25 -8.03 4.14 2.47
N ILE A 26 -8.59 3.10 1.86
CA ILE A 26 -7.95 1.79 1.75
C ILE A 26 -8.09 1.31 0.31
N HIS A 27 -6.96 0.97 -0.31
CA HIS A 27 -6.90 0.24 -1.58
C HIS A 27 -6.20 -1.09 -1.37
N ILE A 28 -6.76 -2.16 -1.91
CA ILE A 28 -6.14 -3.49 -1.91
C ILE A 28 -6.05 -3.97 -3.35
N LEU A 29 -4.83 -4.25 -3.79
CA LEU A 29 -4.52 -4.89 -5.07
C LEU A 29 -4.10 -6.33 -4.77
N SER A 30 -4.80 -7.33 -5.27
CA SER A 30 -4.46 -8.72 -5.01
C SER A 30 -4.52 -9.57 -6.27
N ARG A 31 -3.53 -10.44 -6.45
CA ARG A 31 -3.49 -11.49 -7.46
C ARG A 31 -3.42 -12.83 -6.75
N THR A 32 -4.24 -13.78 -7.16
CA THR A 32 -4.31 -15.12 -6.57
C THR A 32 -3.92 -16.16 -7.60
N ILE A 33 -3.48 -17.33 -7.11
CA ILE A 33 -3.10 -18.45 -7.97
C ILE A 33 -4.28 -18.98 -8.82
N ASP A 34 -5.52 -18.83 -8.33
CA ASP A 34 -6.73 -19.25 -9.03
C ASP A 34 -7.11 -18.32 -10.19
N ALA A 35 -6.61 -17.08 -10.20
CA ALA A 35 -6.87 -16.08 -11.22
C ALA A 35 -5.58 -15.35 -11.60
N PRO A 36 -4.59 -16.06 -12.19
CA PRO A 36 -3.28 -15.48 -12.48
C PRO A 36 -3.39 -14.36 -13.53
N ASP A 37 -4.42 -14.34 -14.36
CA ASP A 37 -4.53 -13.34 -15.43
C ASP A 37 -5.13 -12.02 -14.92
N LYS A 38 -5.55 -11.96 -13.64
CA LYS A 38 -6.32 -10.86 -13.09
C LYS A 38 -5.71 -10.30 -11.81
N VAL A 39 -5.72 -8.98 -11.71
CA VAL A 39 -5.50 -8.27 -10.45
C VAL A 39 -6.85 -7.76 -9.96
N MET A 40 -7.25 -8.22 -8.79
CA MET A 40 -8.42 -7.71 -8.08
C MET A 40 -8.05 -6.41 -7.39
N VAL A 41 -8.85 -5.37 -7.63
CA VAL A 41 -8.72 -4.05 -7.05
C VAL A 41 -9.93 -3.81 -6.16
N MET A 42 -9.69 -3.65 -4.86
CA MET A 42 -10.69 -3.27 -3.89
C MET A 42 -10.41 -1.86 -3.39
N SER A 43 -11.44 -1.02 -3.33
CA SER A 43 -11.33 0.38 -2.89
C SER A 43 -12.40 0.73 -1.88
N GLN A 44 -11.98 1.41 -0.81
CA GLN A 44 -12.84 1.97 0.23
C GLN A 44 -12.40 3.37 0.58
N THR A 45 -13.34 4.32 0.64
CA THR A 45 -13.09 5.73 0.95
C THR A 45 -14.00 6.13 2.10
N ARG A 46 -13.51 6.93 3.04
CA ARG A 46 -14.35 7.57 4.05
C ARG A 46 -14.98 8.82 3.46
N LEU A 47 -16.28 8.98 3.62
CA LEU A 47 -16.97 10.23 3.28
C LEU A 47 -16.83 11.22 4.43
N ASP A 48 -16.65 12.49 4.10
CA ASP A 48 -16.56 13.57 5.08
C ASP A 48 -17.79 13.57 6.00
N GLY A 49 -17.54 13.69 7.31
CA GLY A 49 -18.58 13.68 8.33
C GLY A 49 -19.09 12.28 8.73
N THR A 50 -18.55 11.20 8.16
CA THR A 50 -18.88 9.82 8.57
C THR A 50 -17.73 9.14 9.31
N PRO A 51 -18.00 8.30 10.32
CA PRO A 51 -16.95 7.57 11.04
C PRO A 51 -16.43 6.34 10.26
N SER A 52 -17.20 5.86 9.28
CA SER A 52 -16.99 4.57 8.62
C SER A 52 -16.49 4.72 7.18
N LEU A 53 -15.73 3.73 6.71
CA LEU A 53 -15.41 3.61 5.30
C LEU A 53 -16.67 3.21 4.49
N SER A 54 -16.71 3.62 3.23
CA SER A 54 -17.72 3.15 2.29
C SER A 54 -17.67 1.62 2.14
N PRO A 55 -18.77 1.01 1.66
CA PRO A 55 -18.73 -0.37 1.18
C PRO A 55 -17.57 -0.56 0.17
N ALA A 56 -16.92 -1.71 0.24
CA ALA A 56 -15.84 -2.07 -0.66
C ALA A 56 -16.35 -2.15 -2.11
N LYS A 57 -15.73 -1.37 -3.00
CA LYS A 57 -15.91 -1.50 -4.44
C LYS A 57 -14.81 -2.40 -4.97
N THR A 58 -15.18 -3.54 -5.55
CA THR A 58 -14.24 -4.53 -6.08
C THR A 58 -14.37 -4.64 -7.58
N LYS A 59 -13.23 -4.65 -8.27
CA LYS A 59 -13.14 -4.83 -9.72
C LYS A 59 -11.90 -5.64 -10.09
N SER A 60 -11.81 -6.10 -11.33
CA SER A 60 -10.66 -6.85 -11.84
C SER A 60 -10.00 -6.11 -13.01
N LEU A 61 -8.67 -6.11 -13.04
CA LEU A 61 -7.86 -5.67 -14.16
C LEU A 61 -7.19 -6.87 -14.81
N ASP A 62 -7.18 -6.91 -16.15
CA ASP A 62 -6.45 -7.94 -16.88
C ASP A 62 -4.94 -7.62 -16.91
N VAL A 63 -4.15 -8.51 -16.33
CA VAL A 63 -2.68 -8.43 -16.24
C VAL A 63 -2.02 -8.73 -17.58
N THR A 64 -2.73 -9.37 -18.51
CA THR A 64 -2.26 -9.64 -19.87
C THR A 64 -1.99 -8.39 -20.69
N THR A 65 -2.47 -7.23 -20.24
CA THR A 65 -2.14 -5.94 -20.85
C THR A 65 -0.72 -5.54 -20.41
N GLU A 66 0.21 -5.35 -21.37
CA GLU A 66 1.61 -4.95 -21.10
C GLU A 66 1.71 -3.74 -20.16
N ARG A 67 0.73 -2.84 -20.22
CA ARG A 67 0.62 -1.67 -19.35
C ARG A 67 0.36 -2.04 -17.88
N THR A 68 -0.59 -2.92 -17.61
CA THR A 68 -0.95 -3.34 -16.25
C THR A 68 0.20 -4.14 -15.64
N GLU A 69 0.76 -5.07 -16.42
CA GLU A 69 1.90 -5.87 -15.98
C GLU A 69 3.11 -4.99 -15.66
N GLY A 70 3.44 -4.05 -16.54
CA GLY A 70 4.56 -3.11 -16.34
C GLY A 70 4.38 -2.26 -15.08
N MET A 71 3.17 -1.77 -14.81
CA MET A 71 2.87 -0.99 -13.61
C MET A 71 3.00 -1.82 -12.33
N VAL A 72 2.52 -3.06 -12.30
CA VAL A 72 2.65 -3.94 -11.13
C VAL A 72 4.11 -4.32 -10.89
N ASN A 73 4.86 -4.66 -11.94
CA ASN A 73 6.29 -4.96 -11.83
C ASN A 73 7.07 -3.75 -11.28
N GLU A 74 6.83 -2.56 -11.82
CA GLU A 74 7.51 -1.34 -11.37
C GLU A 74 7.16 -1.01 -9.91
N LEU A 75 5.90 -1.17 -9.52
CA LEU A 75 5.48 -0.96 -8.14
C LEU A 75 6.22 -1.88 -7.16
N GLN A 76 6.29 -3.19 -7.46
CA GLN A 76 7.00 -4.14 -6.61
C GLN A 76 8.49 -3.82 -6.52
N LYS A 77 9.12 -3.52 -7.65
CA LYS A 77 10.53 -3.14 -7.69
C LYS A 77 10.83 -1.91 -6.84
N ILE A 78 10.00 -0.87 -6.93
CA ILE A 78 10.14 0.32 -6.09
C ILE A 78 10.07 -0.06 -4.61
N LEU A 79 9.09 -0.87 -4.20
CA LEU A 79 8.92 -1.26 -2.80
C LEU A 79 10.09 -2.11 -2.30
N GLU A 80 10.64 -3.02 -3.11
CA GLU A 80 11.81 -3.83 -2.77
C GLU A 80 13.10 -3.02 -2.65
N GLU A 81 13.23 -1.90 -3.37
CA GLU A 81 14.38 -0.99 -3.28
C GLU A 81 14.29 -0.05 -2.06
N LEU A 82 13.10 0.17 -1.50
CA LEU A 82 12.91 1.03 -0.34
C LEU A 82 13.40 0.35 0.95
N PRO A 83 13.98 1.11 1.90
CA PRO A 83 14.43 0.56 3.16
C PRO A 83 13.26 -0.08 3.92
N PHE A 84 13.42 -1.34 4.32
CA PHE A 84 12.40 -2.12 5.00
C PHE A 84 12.51 -1.99 6.52
N GLU A 85 11.40 -1.60 7.16
CA GLU A 85 11.29 -1.42 8.61
C GLU A 85 11.29 -2.76 9.36
N ILE A 86 12.24 -2.93 10.30
CA ILE A 86 12.25 -4.06 11.23
C ILE A 86 12.40 -3.51 12.66
N PRO A 87 11.48 -3.81 13.60
CA PRO A 87 10.22 -4.55 13.44
C PRO A 87 9.12 -3.69 12.80
N THR A 88 8.30 -4.28 11.93
CA THR A 88 7.19 -3.59 11.25
C THR A 88 6.11 -3.14 12.24
N GLY A 89 5.56 -1.93 12.05
CA GLY A 89 4.38 -1.45 12.80
C GLY A 89 4.66 -0.84 14.17
N SER A 90 5.94 -0.64 14.52
CA SER A 90 6.36 -0.05 15.80
C SER A 90 7.00 1.34 15.66
N THR A 91 7.28 1.79 14.43
CA THR A 91 7.95 3.06 14.17
C THR A 91 6.97 4.17 13.75
N PRO A 92 7.37 5.45 13.86
CA PRO A 92 6.60 6.58 13.32
C PRO A 92 6.39 6.46 11.81
N ASP A 93 5.50 7.28 11.25
CA ASP A 93 5.42 7.47 9.79
C ASP A 93 6.77 7.97 9.26
N VAL A 94 7.63 7.03 8.85
CA VAL A 94 9.03 7.30 8.44
C VAL A 94 9.12 8.13 7.17
N TYR A 95 8.07 8.12 6.35
CA TYR A 95 8.00 8.90 5.13
C TYR A 95 7.32 10.26 5.33
N GLY A 96 6.61 10.46 6.45
CA GLY A 96 5.96 11.72 6.81
C GLY A 96 4.85 12.13 5.85
N MET A 97 4.15 11.15 5.28
CA MET A 97 3.13 11.37 4.23
C MET A 97 1.72 10.93 4.63
N ASP A 98 1.51 10.47 5.87
CA ASP A 98 0.23 9.91 6.33
C ASP A 98 -0.25 8.70 5.50
N GLN A 99 0.71 7.97 4.90
CA GLN A 99 0.45 6.88 3.97
C GLN A 99 1.23 5.61 4.37
N SER A 100 0.56 4.46 4.28
CA SER A 100 1.14 3.13 4.47
C SER A 100 0.93 2.28 3.23
N ILE A 101 1.95 1.51 2.86
CA ILE A 101 1.89 0.42 1.91
C ILE A 101 2.39 -0.85 2.61
N MET A 102 1.71 -1.96 2.38
CA MET A 102 2.15 -3.30 2.76
C MET A 102 2.12 -4.18 1.52
N LEU A 103 3.24 -4.82 1.22
CA LEU A 103 3.42 -5.81 0.16
C LEU A 103 3.59 -7.20 0.78
N ILE A 104 2.69 -8.11 0.39
CA ILE A 104 2.74 -9.53 0.70
C ILE A 104 2.92 -10.28 -0.61
N VAL A 105 3.93 -11.14 -0.69
CA VAL A 105 4.17 -12.04 -1.83
C VAL A 105 4.22 -13.47 -1.30
N ASP A 106 3.49 -14.38 -1.92
CA ASP A 106 3.42 -15.79 -1.51
C ASP A 106 3.16 -15.97 0.01
N ASN A 107 2.25 -15.16 0.56
CA ASN A 107 1.88 -15.10 1.99
C ASN A 107 2.98 -14.60 2.95
N ASN A 108 4.08 -14.03 2.46
CA ASN A 108 5.14 -13.43 3.26
C ASN A 108 5.12 -11.90 3.11
N VAL A 109 5.26 -11.17 4.22
CA VAL A 109 5.45 -9.71 4.17
C VAL A 109 6.85 -9.45 3.60
N VAL A 110 6.90 -8.90 2.40
CA VAL A 110 8.17 -8.54 1.72
C VAL A 110 8.56 -7.12 2.06
N TRP A 111 7.57 -6.23 2.16
CA TRP A 111 7.80 -4.84 2.50
C TRP A 111 6.60 -4.24 3.21
N ALA A 112 6.83 -3.38 4.18
CA ALA A 112 5.78 -2.59 4.79
C ALA A 112 6.37 -1.31 5.39
N ASN A 113 5.61 -0.23 5.33
CA ASN A 113 5.74 0.89 6.24
C ASN A 113 4.42 1.07 6.99
N ALA A 114 4.48 1.44 8.26
CA ALA A 114 3.29 1.72 9.03
C ALA A 114 3.51 2.91 9.97
N GLY A 115 2.42 3.44 10.50
CA GLY A 115 2.43 4.41 11.59
C GLY A 115 2.11 3.73 12.93
N PRO A 116 2.35 4.42 14.06
CA PRO A 116 2.10 3.88 15.39
C PRO A 116 0.61 3.63 15.60
N GLN A 117 0.25 2.41 15.99
CA GLN A 117 -1.13 1.97 16.24
C GLN A 117 -1.60 2.30 17.67
N GLY A 118 -1.28 3.50 18.19
CA GLY A 118 -1.68 3.94 19.54
C GLY A 118 -0.70 3.60 20.67
N CYS A 119 0.46 3.04 20.37
CA CYS A 119 1.61 3.03 21.30
C CYS A 119 2.57 4.17 20.93
N SER A 120 3.23 4.77 21.93
CA SER A 120 4.24 5.80 21.69
C SER A 120 5.24 5.31 20.64
N PRO A 121 5.45 6.03 19.53
CA PRO A 121 6.36 5.59 18.49
C PRO A 121 7.74 5.38 19.09
N GLY A 122 8.28 4.16 18.96
CA GLY A 122 9.69 3.92 19.22
C GLY A 122 10.54 4.67 18.18
N PRO A 123 11.82 4.95 18.45
CA PRO A 123 12.70 5.50 17.43
C PRO A 123 12.73 4.55 16.22
N SER A 124 12.58 5.10 15.02
CA SER A 124 12.83 4.34 13.80
C SER A 124 14.32 4.11 13.62
N GLY A 125 14.72 2.87 13.31
CA GLY A 125 16.08 2.56 12.84
C GLY A 125 16.34 3.06 11.41
N ILE A 126 15.31 3.58 10.72
CA ILE A 126 15.35 4.03 9.33
C ILE A 126 15.08 5.53 9.28
N GLN A 127 15.98 6.24 8.60
CA GLN A 127 15.76 7.61 8.13
C GLN A 127 15.74 7.58 6.60
N PRO A 128 14.55 7.62 5.97
CA PRO A 128 14.46 7.66 4.52
C PRO A 128 15.15 8.91 3.96
N THR A 129 15.92 8.75 2.88
CA THR A 129 16.49 9.87 2.15
C THR A 129 15.40 10.58 1.34
N ALA A 130 15.69 11.78 0.82
CA ALA A 130 14.79 12.48 -0.09
C ALA A 130 14.45 11.64 -1.33
N GLU A 131 15.39 10.81 -1.81
CA GLU A 131 15.16 9.91 -2.92
C GLU A 131 14.23 8.76 -2.52
N HIS A 132 14.38 8.18 -1.32
CA HIS A 132 13.43 7.17 -0.82
C HIS A 132 12.01 7.72 -0.73
N GLN A 133 11.85 8.96 -0.24
CA GLN A 133 10.54 9.62 -0.20
C GLN A 133 9.96 9.85 -1.60
N LYS A 134 10.81 10.23 -2.56
CA LYS A 134 10.38 10.38 -3.96
C LYS A 134 9.91 9.06 -4.56
N ARG A 135 10.67 7.98 -4.37
CA ARG A 135 10.30 6.62 -4.80
C ARG A 135 9.02 6.13 -4.14
N PHE A 136 8.84 6.39 -2.85
CA PHE A 136 7.58 6.08 -2.17
C PHE A 136 6.38 6.80 -2.80
N ARG A 137 6.51 8.09 -3.14
CA ARG A 137 5.47 8.82 -3.89
C ARG A 137 5.21 8.24 -5.27
N GLU A 138 6.25 7.80 -5.98
CA GLU A 138 6.10 7.12 -7.28
C GLU A 138 5.28 5.82 -7.13
N ALA A 139 5.54 5.03 -6.10
CA ALA A 139 4.75 3.83 -5.79
C ALA A 139 3.27 4.17 -5.55
N VAL A 140 2.98 5.20 -4.73
CA VAL A 140 1.60 5.66 -4.47
C VAL A 140 0.90 6.07 -5.77
N VAL A 141 1.56 6.84 -6.63
CA VAL A 141 1.00 7.26 -7.92
C VAL A 141 0.69 6.06 -8.82
N ILE A 142 1.51 5.01 -8.81
CA ILE A 142 1.23 3.78 -9.58
C ILE A 142 -0.02 3.08 -9.04
N ILE A 143 -0.16 2.98 -7.71
CA ILE A 143 -1.34 2.37 -7.06
C ILE A 143 -2.61 3.14 -7.44
N GLU A 144 -2.60 4.47 -7.34
CA GLU A 144 -3.75 5.32 -7.69
C GLU A 144 -4.15 5.19 -9.17
N LYS A 145 -3.16 5.08 -10.06
CA LYS A 145 -3.42 4.83 -11.49
C LYS A 145 -4.04 3.46 -11.71
N LEU A 146 -3.56 2.40 -11.07
CA LEU A 146 -4.16 1.06 -11.15
C LEU A 146 -5.61 1.09 -10.65
N VAL A 147 -5.86 1.78 -9.53
CA VAL A 147 -7.22 1.94 -8.99
C VAL A 147 -8.12 2.68 -9.98
N THR A 148 -7.65 3.79 -10.54
CA THR A 148 -8.41 4.59 -11.51
C THR A 148 -8.70 3.81 -12.79
N GLN A 149 -7.75 3.03 -13.29
CA GLN A 149 -7.95 2.17 -14.47
C GLN A 149 -9.00 1.08 -14.24
N SER A 150 -9.25 0.69 -12.99
CA SER A 150 -10.29 -0.27 -12.68
C SER A 150 -11.68 0.37 -12.65
N GLN A 151 -11.82 1.67 -12.36
CA GLN A 151 -13.10 2.36 -12.16
C GLN A 151 -13.88 2.62 -13.46
#